data_AF-A0AAW6KGM8-F1
#
_entry.id   AF-A0AAW6KGM8-F1
#
_cell.length_a   1.000
_cell.length_b   1.000
_cell.length_c   1.000
_cell.angle_alpha   90.00
_cell.angle_beta   90.00
_cell.angle_gamma   90.00
#
_symmetry.space_group_name_H-M   'P 1'
#
loop_
_entity.id
_entity.type
_entity.pdbx_description
1 polymer ?
#
loop_
_entity_poly.entity_id
_entity_poly.type
_entity_poly.pdbx_seq_one_letter_code
_entity_poly.pdbx_strand_id
1 'polypeptide(L)'
;MIQLLNHKDPHTARCIVNVQRPAYEKEAEIIQFQGIPQLNETAFDVMDSRDTFIGWFEGEELAGIASFIHTAEKLTICRLAVHPVHFRKGIAM
;
A
#
# COMPACT_ATOMS: atom_id res chain seq x y z
N MET A 1 -4.80 2.60 13.77
CA MET A 1 -3.47 2.85 14.38
C MET A 1 -2.40 2.53 13.36
N ILE A 2 -1.32 3.32 13.29
CA ILE A 2 -0.18 3.05 12.40
C ILE A 2 0.69 1.93 13.00
N GLN A 3 1.07 0.95 12.18
CA GLN A 3 1.97 -0.13 12.56
C GLN A 3 2.98 -0.40 11.44
N LEU A 4 4.17 -0.87 11.82
CA LEU A 4 5.14 -1.40 10.87
C LEU A 4 4.66 -2.76 10.37
N LEU A 5 4.69 -2.98 9.06
CA LEU A 5 4.25 -4.22 8.43
C LEU A 5 5.46 -5.11 8.13
N ASN A 6 5.38 -6.38 8.53
CA ASN A 6 6.33 -7.39 8.08
C ASN A 6 5.94 -7.87 6.68
N HIS A 7 6.29 -7.12 5.64
CA HIS A 7 5.95 -7.47 4.25
C HIS A 7 6.63 -8.75 3.75
N LYS A 8 7.62 -9.28 4.46
CA LYS A 8 8.23 -10.59 4.17
C LYS A 8 7.36 -11.77 4.63
N ASP A 9 6.35 -11.52 5.46
CA ASP A 9 5.33 -12.51 5.79
C ASP A 9 4.28 -12.62 4.66
N PRO A 10 4.00 -13.81 4.12
CA PRO A 10 3.06 -13.98 3.01
C PRO A 10 1.63 -13.50 3.31
N HIS A 11 1.18 -13.59 4.56
CA HIS A 11 -0.16 -13.11 4.93
C HIS A 11 -0.22 -11.59 4.87
N THR A 12 0.75 -10.93 5.51
CA THR A 12 0.90 -9.47 5.47
C THR A 12 1.04 -8.94 4.04
N ALA A 13 1.84 -9.59 3.20
CA ALA A 13 2.01 -9.21 1.80
C ALA A 13 0.69 -9.28 1.00
N ARG A 14 -0.12 -10.31 1.23
CA ARG A 14 -1.48 -10.41 0.65
C ARG A 14 -2.39 -9.28 1.14
N CYS A 15 -2.34 -8.94 2.44
CA CYS A 15 -3.11 -7.81 2.97
C CYS A 15 -2.70 -6.49 2.30
N ILE A 16 -1.40 -6.25 2.07
CA ILE A 16 -0.91 -5.06 1.35
C ILE A 16 -1.48 -5.01 -0.06
N VAL A 17 -1.38 -6.11 -0.83
CA VAL A 17 -1.94 -6.19 -2.20
C VAL A 17 -3.45 -5.95 -2.20
N ASN A 18 -4.18 -6.49 -1.22
CA ASN A 18 -5.62 -6.33 -1.10
C ASN A 18 -6.04 -4.87 -0.84
N VAL A 19 -5.23 -4.09 -0.12
CA VAL A 19 -5.46 -2.64 0.07
C VAL A 19 -5.09 -1.87 -1.19
N GLN A 20 -3.91 -2.18 -1.74
CA GLN A 20 -3.29 -1.49 -2.85
C GLN A 20 -4.13 -1.57 -4.13
N ARG A 21 -4.46 -2.79 -4.57
CA ARG A 21 -5.01 -3.00 -5.91
C ARG A 21 -6.33 -2.26 -6.14
N PRO A 22 -7.33 -2.34 -5.23
CA PRO A 22 -8.56 -1.57 -5.38
C PRO A 22 -8.35 -0.06 -5.32
N ALA A 23 -7.35 0.43 -4.58
CA ALA A 23 -7.02 1.85 -4.52
C ALA A 23 -6.48 2.34 -5.88
N TYR A 24 -5.51 1.62 -6.44
CA TYR A 24 -4.93 1.96 -7.74
C TYR A 24 -5.88 1.69 -8.92
N GLU A 25 -6.82 0.75 -8.80
CA GLU A 25 -7.91 0.61 -9.79
C GLU A 25 -8.72 1.90 -9.87
N LYS A 26 -9.03 2.51 -8.71
CA LYS A 26 -9.76 3.78 -8.66
C LYS A 26 -8.94 4.94 -9.18
N GLU A 27 -7.65 4.98 -8.90
CA GLU A 27 -6.74 5.94 -9.51
C GLU A 27 -6.69 5.77 -11.04
N ALA A 28 -6.51 4.55 -11.54
CA ALA A 28 -6.44 4.22 -12.96
C ALA A 28 -7.71 4.60 -13.72
N GLU A 29 -8.89 4.47 -13.10
CA GLU A 29 -10.15 5.00 -13.62
C GLU A 29 -10.15 6.54 -13.70
N ILE A 30 -9.63 7.23 -12.68
CA ILE A 30 -9.58 8.71 -12.65
C ILE A 30 -8.61 9.25 -13.70
N ILE A 31 -7.42 8.68 -13.81
CA ILE A 31 -6.36 9.14 -14.73
C ILE A 31 -6.46 8.51 -16.12
N GLN A 32 -7.44 7.62 -16.34
CA GLN A 32 -7.66 6.89 -17.60
C GLN A 32 -6.40 6.14 -18.08
N PHE A 33 -5.65 5.54 -17.15
CA PHE A 33 -4.39 4.85 -17.44
C PHE A 33 -4.28 3.54 -16.65
N GLN A 34 -4.31 2.41 -17.37
CA GLN A 34 -4.26 1.06 -16.80
C GLN A 34 -2.84 0.49 -16.66
N GLY A 35 -1.81 1.29 -16.96
CA GLY A 35 -0.41 0.87 -16.90
C GLY A 35 0.26 1.04 -15.52
N ILE A 36 -0.52 1.27 -14.47
CA ILE A 36 0.00 1.44 -13.11
C ILE A 36 0.59 0.09 -12.63
N PRO A 37 1.89 0.01 -12.30
CA PRO A 37 2.54 -1.25 -11.92
C PRO A 37 1.83 -1.98 -10.76
N GLN A 38 1.33 -1.21 -9.79
CA GLN A 38 0.66 -1.69 -8.58
C GLN A 38 -0.63 -2.49 -8.84
N LEU A 39 -1.23 -2.36 -10.02
CA LEU A 39 -2.38 -3.16 -10.43
C LEU A 39 -2.03 -4.64 -10.63
N ASN A 40 -0.81 -4.91 -11.10
CA ASN A 40 -0.33 -6.26 -11.42
C ASN A 40 0.61 -6.83 -10.35
N GLU A 41 0.97 -6.04 -9.33
CA GLU A 41 1.88 -6.46 -8.27
C GLU A 41 1.28 -7.63 -7.48
N THR A 42 2.06 -8.68 -7.30
CA THR A 42 1.70 -9.88 -6.54
C THR A 42 2.20 -9.80 -5.10
N ALA A 43 1.72 -10.68 -4.23
CA ALA A 43 2.26 -10.79 -2.87
C ALA A 43 3.75 -11.17 -2.89
N PHE A 44 4.22 -11.90 -3.90
CA PHE A 44 5.64 -12.21 -4.06
C PHE A 44 6.46 -10.95 -4.38
N ASP A 45 5.97 -10.10 -5.28
CA ASP A 45 6.64 -8.83 -5.61
C ASP A 45 6.71 -7.89 -4.40
N VAL A 46 5.63 -7.82 -3.62
CA VAL A 46 5.63 -7.11 -2.34
C VAL A 46 6.69 -7.71 -1.41
N MET A 47 6.71 -9.03 -1.22
CA MET A 47 7.72 -9.70 -0.39
C MET A 47 9.14 -9.48 -0.88
N ASP A 48 9.39 -9.33 -2.18
CA ASP A 48 10.73 -9.08 -2.73
C ASP A 48 11.17 -7.61 -2.61
N SER A 49 10.22 -6.69 -2.40
CA SER A 49 10.48 -5.26 -2.27
C SER A 49 11.50 -4.93 -1.17
N ARG A 50 12.33 -3.91 -1.47
CA ARG A 50 13.31 -3.31 -0.55
C ARG A 50 12.72 -2.19 0.30
N ASP A 51 11.45 -1.86 0.10
CA ASP A 51 10.77 -0.80 0.85
C ASP A 51 10.51 -1.21 2.30
N THR A 52 10.36 -0.20 3.15
CA THR A 52 9.73 -0.34 4.46
C THR A 52 8.26 -0.03 4.33
N PHE A 53 7.40 -0.91 4.86
CA PHE A 53 5.94 -0.75 4.81
C PHE A 53 5.37 -0.39 6.17
N ILE A 54 4.47 0.59 6.19
CA ILE A 54 3.62 0.91 7.34
C ILE A 54 2.16 0.80 6.94
N GLY A 55 1.32 0.41 7.89
CA GLY A 55 -0.10 0.18 7.69
C GLY A 55 -0.95 0.91 8.71
N TRP A 56 -2.11 1.41 8.29
CA TRP A 56 -3.15 1.89 9.20
C TRP A 56 -4.18 0.79 9.42
N PHE A 57 -4.34 0.36 10.66
CA PHE A 57 -5.36 -0.62 11.06
C PHE A 57 -6.61 0.06 11.64
N GLU A 58 -7.78 -0.35 11.17
CA GLU A 58 -9.06 -0.13 11.86
C GLU A 58 -9.48 -1.44 12.54
N GLY A 59 -9.22 -1.54 13.85
CA GLY A 59 -9.34 -2.82 14.56
C GLY A 59 -8.29 -3.82 14.05
N GLU A 60 -8.75 -4.97 13.53
CA GLU A 60 -7.89 -6.00 12.94
C GLU A 60 -7.74 -5.86 11.41
N GLU A 61 -8.45 -4.92 10.80
CA GLU A 61 -8.44 -4.73 9.34
C GLU A 61 -7.38 -3.71 8.92
N LEU A 62 -6.55 -4.08 7.95
CA LEU A 62 -5.61 -3.17 7.31
C LEU A 62 -6.37 -2.29 6.32
N ALA A 63 -6.56 -1.02 6.66
CA ALA A 63 -7.37 -0.08 5.87
C ALA A 63 -6.52 0.80 4.93
N GLY A 64 -5.24 1.00 5.23
CA GLY A 64 -4.33 1.79 4.40
C GLY A 64 -2.88 1.38 4.56
N ILE A 65 -2.06 1.68 3.56
CA ILE A 65 -0.63 1.39 3.52
C ILE A 65 0.16 2.61 3.02
N ALA A 66 1.40 2.71 3.48
CA ALA A 66 2.43 3.52 2.84
C ALA A 66 3.74 2.72 2.79
N SER A 67 4.53 2.93 1.75
CA SER A 67 5.88 2.36 1.67
C SER A 67 6.91 3.44 1.39
N PHE A 68 8.11 3.25 1.91
CA PHE A 68 9.20 4.21 1.74
C PHE A 68 10.57 3.55 1.71
N ILE A 69 11.51 4.23 1.06
CA ILE A 69 12.95 3.95 1.11
C ILE A 69 13.62 5.10 1.83
N HIS A 70 14.45 4.78 2.82
CA HIS A 70 15.20 5.76 3.61
C HIS A 70 16.69 5.66 3.29
N THR A 71 17.30 6.80 2.94
CA THR A 71 18.75 6.97 2.82
C THR A 71 19.22 8.00 3.85
N ALA A 72 20.53 8.21 3.97
CA ALA A 72 21.08 9.17 4.93
C ALA A 72 20.60 10.62 4.72
N GLU A 73 20.21 10.99 3.50
CA GLU A 73 19.85 12.37 3.14
C GLU A 73 18.35 12.59 2.90
N LYS A 74 17.60 11.52 2.59
CA LYS A 74 16.19 11.65 2.22
C LYS A 74 15.37 10.39 2.52
N LEU A 75 14.07 10.59 2.66
CA LEU A 75 13.06 9.55 2.66
C LEU A 75 12.20 9.72 1.41
N THR A 76 12.14 8.67 0.59
CA THR A 76 11.28 8.63 -0.60
C THR A 76 10.06 7.80 -0.28
N ILE A 77 8.86 8.41 -0.37
CA ILE A 77 7.60 7.68 -0.32
C ILE A 77 7.40 7.02 -1.69
N CYS A 78 7.25 5.70 -1.71
CA CYS A 78 7.12 4.89 -2.92
C CYS A 78 5.67 4.50 -3.20
N ARG A 79 4.87 4.29 -2.15
CA ARG A 79 3.45 3.94 -2.24
C ARG A 79 2.68 4.67 -1.14
N LEU A 80 1.45 5.06 -1.44
CA LEU A 80 0.46 5.53 -0.48
C LEU A 80 -0.91 5.12 -1.01
N ALA A 81 -1.61 4.25 -0.30
CA ALA A 81 -2.90 3.72 -0.74
C ALA A 81 -3.83 3.47 0.44
N VAL A 82 -5.11 3.73 0.26
CA VAL A 82 -6.18 3.41 1.21
C VAL A 82 -7.17 2.52 0.49
N HIS A 83 -7.68 1.50 1.15
CA HIS A 83 -8.69 0.66 0.53
C HIS A 83 -9.96 1.51 0.30
N PRO A 84 -10.63 1.45 -0.87
CA PRO A 84 -11.72 2.37 -1.23
C PRO A 84 -12.90 2.39 -0.24
N VAL A 85 -13.17 1.28 0.44
CA VAL A 85 -14.21 1.20 1.51
C VAL A 85 -13.90 2.11 2.71
N HIS A 86 -12.62 2.46 2.89
CA HIS A 86 -12.12 3.29 3.97
C HIS A 86 -11.74 4.71 3.52
N PHE A 87 -12.11 5.10 2.29
CA PHE A 87 -11.89 6.46 1.79
C PHE A 87 -12.62 7.52 2.61
N ARG A 88 -12.07 8.74 2.62
CA ARG A 88 -12.61 9.93 3.31
C ARG A 88 -12.74 9.80 4.84
N LYS A 89 -11.97 8.90 5.44
CA LYS A 89 -11.84 8.74 6.90
C LYS A 89 -10.63 9.47 7.51
N GLY A 90 -9.89 10.25 6.71
CA GLY A 90 -8.69 10.98 7.16
C GLY A 90 -7.43 10.13 7.31
N ILE A 91 -7.37 8.96 6.65
CA ILE A 91 -6.21 8.04 6.66
C ILE A 91 -5.15 8.51 5.64
N ALA A 92 -5.59 8.76 4.41
CA ALA A 92 -4.85 9.45 3.34
C ALA A 92 -5.87 10.09 2.39
N MET A 93 -5.39 10.92 1.46
CA MET A 93 -6.20 11.64 0.47
C MET A 93 -6.45 10.84 -0.79
#